data_AF-A0A3Q3ADB8-F1
#
_entry.id   AF-A0A3Q3ADB8-F1
#
_cell.length_a   1.000
_cell.length_b   1.000
_cell.length_c   1.000
_cell.angle_alpha   90.00
_cell.angle_beta   90.00
_cell.angle_gamma   90.00
#
_symmetry.space_group_name_H-M   'P 1'
#
loop_
_entity.id
_entity.type
_entity.pdbx_description
1 polymer ?
#
loop_
_entity_poly.entity_id
_entity_poly.type
_entity_poly.pdbx_seq_one_letter_code
_entity_poly.pdbx_strand_id
1 'polypeptide(L)'
;MAKNSFRGTKLGRRGEANHEAEFSCSPQDLCSLMELRGEEAITRIQECYGDVNGLCLRLRTSPVEGLDGKLEDINRRKQEFGQNVIPPKKPKTFLQLVWEALQDVTLIILEVAAIISLGLSFYNPPTADRQSCGNAAGGVEDEGEAEAGWIEGAAILLSVVCVVLVTAFNDWSKEKQFRGLQSRIEQEQKFTLVRGGQVIQVKIAEIVVGDIAQVKYGDLLPADGVLIQGNDLKIDESSLTGESDHVKKSLDKDPMLLSGASLSSK
;
A
#
# COMPACT_ATOMS: atom_id res chain seq x y z
N MET A 1 -3.62 18.34 65.80
CA MET A 1 -2.20 17.95 65.91
C MET A 1 -1.91 16.88 64.87
N ALA A 2 -1.01 17.18 63.94
CA ALA A 2 -0.59 16.31 62.86
C ALA A 2 0.22 15.10 63.35
N LYS A 3 0.25 14.02 62.56
CA LYS A 3 1.44 13.18 62.32
C LYS A 3 1.25 12.30 61.07
N ASN A 4 2.06 12.60 60.05
CA ASN A 4 2.37 11.75 58.91
C ASN A 4 2.99 10.42 59.36
N SER A 5 2.85 9.35 58.57
CA SER A 5 3.99 8.47 58.31
C SER A 5 3.83 7.64 57.04
N PHE A 6 4.79 7.88 56.15
CA PHE A 6 5.20 7.17 54.94
C PHE A 6 4.99 5.65 54.95
N ARG A 7 4.47 5.14 53.83
CA ARG A 7 4.45 3.71 53.50
C ARG A 7 5.73 3.38 52.72
N GLY A 8 6.56 2.55 53.33
CA GLY A 8 7.90 2.19 52.86
C GLY A 8 7.94 1.39 51.55
N THR A 9 9.01 1.66 50.84
CA THR A 9 9.59 1.00 49.67
C THR A 9 9.73 -0.53 49.84
N LYS A 10 9.25 -1.29 48.86
CA LYS A 10 9.67 -2.69 48.66
C LYS A 10 10.96 -2.68 47.84
N LEU A 11 12.09 -2.87 48.52
CA LEU A 11 13.34 -3.31 47.91
C LEU A 11 13.18 -4.78 47.49
N GLY A 12 13.08 -5.01 46.19
CA GLY A 12 13.11 -6.33 45.56
C GLY A 12 14.55 -6.68 45.20
N ARG A 13 14.99 -7.84 45.69
CA ARG A 13 16.35 -8.39 45.64
C ARG A 13 16.83 -8.65 44.22
N ARG A 14 18.10 -8.30 43.99
CA ARG A 14 18.99 -8.67 42.90
C ARG A 14 18.81 -10.13 42.44
N GLY A 15 18.36 -10.31 41.20
CA GLY A 15 18.50 -11.53 40.43
C GLY A 15 19.31 -11.20 39.18
N GLU A 16 20.53 -11.72 39.09
CA GLU A 16 21.29 -11.76 37.85
C GLU A 16 20.57 -12.74 36.91
N ALA A 17 19.85 -12.18 35.94
CA ALA A 17 19.35 -12.89 34.78
C ALA A 17 19.89 -12.15 33.55
N ASN A 18 20.58 -12.87 32.66
CA ASN A 18 20.93 -12.41 31.33
C ASN A 18 19.65 -12.06 30.56
N HIS A 19 19.12 -10.85 30.72
CA HIS A 19 18.14 -10.27 29.81
C HIS A 19 18.93 -9.38 28.86
N GLU A 20 19.14 -9.88 27.63
CA GLU A 20 19.38 -9.00 26.49
C GLU A 20 18.31 -7.92 26.52
N ALA A 21 18.74 -6.70 26.82
CA ALA A 21 17.81 -5.73 27.32
C ALA A 21 16.74 -5.39 26.25
N GLU A 22 15.49 -5.32 26.65
CA GLU A 22 14.31 -5.05 25.80
C GLU A 22 14.31 -3.57 25.32
N PHE A 23 13.68 -3.26 24.19
CA PHE A 23 13.51 -1.85 23.77
C PHE A 23 12.60 -1.13 24.77
N SER A 24 12.91 0.14 25.08
CA SER A 24 12.14 0.90 26.08
C SER A 24 11.00 1.73 25.47
N CYS A 25 10.61 1.41 24.24
CA CYS A 25 9.53 2.03 23.46
C CYS A 25 8.70 0.94 22.81
N SER A 26 7.37 1.01 22.93
CA SER A 26 6.47 0.11 22.20
C SER A 26 6.17 0.64 20.80
N PRO A 27 5.79 -0.22 19.84
CA PRO A 27 5.30 0.22 18.53
C PRO A 27 4.10 1.17 18.63
N GLN A 28 3.21 0.94 19.59
CA GLN A 28 2.04 1.79 19.81
C GLN A 28 2.43 3.20 20.26
N ASP A 29 3.42 3.33 21.14
CA ASP A 29 3.91 4.64 21.58
C ASP A 29 4.51 5.45 20.42
N LEU A 30 5.21 4.78 19.51
CA LEU A 30 5.78 5.40 18.32
C LEU A 30 4.68 5.83 17.34
N CYS A 31 3.66 5.00 17.12
CA CYS A 31 2.51 5.36 16.30
C CYS A 31 1.78 6.59 16.87
N SER A 32 1.46 6.59 18.17
CA SER A 32 0.80 7.74 18.82
C SER A 32 1.67 8.99 18.82
N LEU A 33 3.00 8.86 18.83
CA LEU A 33 3.89 10.00 18.64
C LEU A 33 3.76 10.57 17.23
N MET A 34 3.71 9.71 16.21
CA MET A 34 3.57 10.10 14.81
C MET A 34 2.19 10.69 14.44
N GLU A 35 1.19 10.60 15.31
CA GLU A 35 -0.11 11.27 15.13
C GLU A 35 -0.05 12.77 15.47
N LEU A 36 0.91 13.17 16.32
CA LEU A 36 1.04 14.55 16.78
C LEU A 36 1.80 15.42 15.76
N ARG A 37 1.56 16.73 15.81
CA ARG A 37 2.20 17.72 14.93
C ARG A 37 2.63 18.95 15.74
N GLY A 38 3.64 19.65 15.22
CA GLY A 38 4.01 20.96 15.75
C GLY A 38 4.42 20.95 17.23
N GLU A 39 3.91 21.92 17.99
CA GLU A 39 4.20 22.08 19.43
C GLU A 39 3.73 20.89 20.29
N GLU A 40 2.64 20.22 19.91
CA GLU A 40 2.13 19.05 20.63
C GLU A 40 3.12 17.88 20.55
N ALA A 41 3.71 17.66 19.37
CA ALA A 41 4.73 16.64 19.17
C ALA A 41 5.99 16.94 20.00
N ILE A 42 6.42 18.21 20.04
CA ILE A 42 7.58 18.64 20.83
C ILE A 42 7.34 18.38 22.31
N THR A 43 6.16 18.77 22.82
CA THR A 43 5.78 18.56 24.22
C THR A 43 5.78 17.08 24.57
N ARG A 44 5.21 16.25 23.71
CA ARG A 44 5.19 14.79 23.89
C ARG A 44 6.60 14.19 23.91
N ILE A 45 7.49 14.65 23.02
CA ILE A 45 8.89 14.20 23.00
C ILE A 45 9.60 14.58 24.31
N GLN A 46 9.42 15.82 24.75
CA GLN A 46 10.02 16.35 25.97
C GLN A 46 9.54 15.58 27.22
N GLU A 47 8.24 15.30 27.33
CA GLU A 47 7.66 14.61 28.48
C GLU A 47 8.01 13.13 28.56
N CYS A 48 7.98 12.42 27.42
CA CYS A 48 8.19 10.97 27.40
C CYS A 48 9.65 10.57 27.28
N TYR A 49 10.42 11.33 26.51
CA TYR A 49 11.77 10.97 26.11
C TYR A 49 12.81 11.97 26.60
N GLY A 50 12.41 13.13 27.10
CA GLY A 50 13.32 14.20 27.51
C GLY A 50 13.77 15.05 26.32
N ASP A 51 14.25 14.43 25.25
CA ASP A 51 14.57 15.06 23.98
C ASP A 51 14.63 14.00 22.85
N VAL A 52 14.98 14.42 21.64
CA VAL A 52 15.16 13.51 20.50
C VAL A 52 16.31 12.52 20.76
N ASN A 53 17.35 12.92 21.51
CA ASN A 53 18.44 12.01 21.88
C ASN A 53 17.98 10.93 22.87
N GLY A 54 17.07 11.26 23.78
CA GLY A 54 16.44 10.31 24.69
C GLY A 54 15.56 9.31 23.95
N LEU A 55 14.87 9.73 22.88
CA LEU A 55 14.18 8.80 21.98
C LEU A 55 15.19 7.85 21.30
N CYS A 56 16.31 8.38 20.80
CA CYS A 56 17.38 7.57 20.22
C CYS A 56 17.95 6.56 21.24
N LEU A 57 18.16 6.98 22.49
CA LEU A 57 18.65 6.12 23.56
C LEU A 57 17.68 4.97 23.85
N ARG A 58 16.37 5.24 23.90
CA ARG A 58 15.35 4.19 24.12
C ARG A 58 15.24 3.22 22.96
N LEU A 59 15.46 3.69 21.73
CA LEU A 59 15.55 2.87 20.52
C LEU A 59 16.92 2.21 20.34
N ARG A 60 17.87 2.44 21.25
CA ARG A 60 19.26 1.99 21.17
C ARG A 60 19.92 2.29 19.83
N THR A 61 19.79 3.53 19.40
CA THR A 61 20.47 4.04 18.23
C THR A 61 21.32 5.24 18.62
N SER A 62 22.49 5.36 18.01
CA SER A 62 23.32 6.55 18.18
C SER A 62 22.81 7.64 17.22
N PRO A 63 22.53 8.87 17.68
CA PRO A 63 22.10 9.94 16.79
C PRO A 63 23.16 10.32 15.73
N VAL A 64 24.42 9.96 15.96
CA VAL A 64 25.55 10.25 15.06
C VAL A 64 25.99 9.02 14.27
N GLU A 65 26.13 7.87 14.95
CA GLU A 65 26.66 6.64 14.33
C GLU A 65 25.57 5.70 13.79
N GLY A 66 24.31 5.94 14.18
CA GLY A 66 23.18 5.06 13.87
C GLY A 66 23.28 3.68 14.49
N LEU A 67 22.68 2.70 13.82
CA LEU A 67 22.71 1.29 14.24
C LEU A 67 24.04 0.64 13.86
N ASP A 68 24.51 -0.35 14.61
CA ASP A 68 25.78 -1.04 14.31
C ASP A 68 25.73 -1.92 13.04
N GLY A 69 24.53 -2.15 12.49
CA GLY A 69 24.30 -2.92 11.27
C GLY A 69 24.39 -4.43 11.45
N LYS A 70 24.45 -4.95 12.67
CA LYS A 70 24.46 -6.40 12.91
C LYS A 70 23.12 -7.02 12.52
N LEU A 71 23.18 -8.13 11.78
CA LEU A 71 21.99 -8.80 11.26
C LEU A 71 21.04 -9.26 12.39
N GLU A 72 21.60 -9.65 13.54
CA GLU A 72 20.83 -10.05 14.73
C GLU A 72 19.98 -8.89 15.28
N ASP A 73 20.54 -7.69 15.41
CA ASP A 73 19.81 -6.51 15.91
C ASP A 73 18.73 -6.07 14.91
N ILE A 74 19.06 -6.06 13.62
CA ILE A 74 18.11 -5.74 12.55
C ILE A 74 16.93 -6.73 12.52
N ASN A 75 17.20 -8.03 12.65
CA ASN A 75 16.16 -9.06 12.69
C ASN A 75 15.30 -8.94 13.94
N ARG A 76 15.89 -8.63 15.10
CA ARG A 76 15.15 -8.38 16.35
C ARG A 76 14.19 -7.20 16.19
N ARG A 77 14.65 -6.08 15.61
CA ARG A 77 13.80 -4.91 15.32
C ARG A 77 12.66 -5.25 14.37
N LYS A 78 12.91 -6.06 13.34
CA LYS A 78 11.86 -6.54 12.42
C LYS A 78 10.81 -7.40 13.10
N GLN A 79 11.18 -8.17 14.12
CA GLN A 79 10.24 -8.98 14.89
C GLN A 79 9.40 -8.12 15.83
N GLU A 80 9.99 -7.08 16.42
CA GLU A 80 9.32 -6.26 17.43
C GLU A 80 8.50 -5.11 16.86
N PHE A 81 9.04 -4.40 15.86
CA PHE A 81 8.40 -3.23 15.25
C PHE A 81 7.77 -3.52 13.88
N GLY A 82 8.07 -4.67 13.27
CA GLY A 82 7.60 -5.02 11.93
C GLY A 82 8.58 -4.65 10.81
N GLN A 83 8.15 -4.88 9.56
CA GLN A 83 8.94 -4.64 8.35
C GLN A 83 8.41 -3.43 7.58
N ASN A 84 9.30 -2.66 6.94
CA ASN A 84 8.93 -1.53 6.10
C ASN A 84 8.46 -1.97 4.70
N VAL A 85 7.41 -2.80 4.63
CA VAL A 85 6.85 -3.33 3.38
C VAL A 85 5.34 -3.20 3.40
N ILE A 86 4.80 -2.44 2.44
CA ILE A 86 3.36 -2.34 2.25
C ILE A 86 2.88 -3.66 1.63
N PRO A 87 1.95 -4.40 2.27
CA PRO A 87 1.48 -5.66 1.74
C PRO A 87 0.79 -5.43 0.38
N PRO A 88 1.19 -6.17 -0.68
CA PRO A 88 0.59 -5.97 -1.99
C PRO A 88 -0.88 -6.39 -1.98
N LYS A 89 -1.73 -5.68 -2.73
CA LYS A 89 -3.11 -6.10 -2.96
C LYS A 89 -3.12 -7.51 -3.55
N LYS A 90 -4.05 -8.36 -3.08
CA LYS A 90 -4.22 -9.71 -3.61
C LYS A 90 -4.53 -9.63 -5.12
N PRO A 91 -3.90 -10.46 -5.97
CA PRO A 91 -4.16 -10.43 -7.40
C PRO A 91 -5.61 -10.83 -7.67
N LYS A 92 -6.25 -10.19 -8.65
CA LYS A 92 -7.57 -10.64 -9.12
C LYS A 92 -7.39 -12.01 -9.78
N THR A 93 -8.36 -12.88 -9.56
CA THR A 93 -8.38 -14.18 -10.23
C THR A 93 -8.86 -14.03 -11.66
N PHE A 94 -8.48 -14.93 -12.55
CA PHE A 94 -8.96 -14.91 -13.94
C PHE A 94 -10.51 -14.93 -14.01
N LEU A 95 -11.17 -15.72 -13.16
CA LEU A 95 -12.63 -15.76 -13.09
C LEU A 95 -13.25 -14.44 -12.63
N GLN A 96 -12.59 -13.73 -11.71
CA GLN A 96 -13.04 -12.41 -11.29
C GLN A 96 -12.93 -11.39 -12.43
N LEU A 97 -11.88 -11.47 -13.26
CA LEU A 97 -11.72 -10.64 -14.45
C LEU A 97 -12.75 -10.98 -15.54
N VAL A 98 -13.05 -12.27 -15.74
CA VAL A 98 -14.14 -12.71 -16.62
C VAL A 98 -15.48 -12.16 -16.14
N TRP A 99 -15.76 -12.24 -14.84
CA TRP A 99 -16.99 -11.70 -14.27
C TRP A 99 -17.10 -10.17 -14.42
N GLU A 100 -15.99 -9.45 -14.21
CA GLU A 100 -15.92 -8.00 -14.40
C GLU A 100 -16.12 -7.61 -15.87
N ALA A 101 -15.55 -8.38 -16.81
CA ALA A 101 -15.76 -8.19 -18.24
C ALA A 101 -17.23 -8.45 -18.65
N LEU A 102 -17.90 -9.43 -18.05
CA LEU A 102 -19.33 -9.71 -18.31
C LEU A 102 -20.28 -8.61 -17.81
N GLN A 103 -19.83 -7.71 -16.92
CA GLN A 103 -20.65 -6.60 -16.41
C GLN A 103 -20.73 -5.39 -17.36
N ASP A 104 -20.09 -5.45 -18.53
CA ASP A 104 -20.24 -4.42 -19.55
C ASP A 104 -21.68 -4.39 -20.07
N VAL A 105 -22.34 -3.23 -19.97
CA VAL A 105 -23.73 -3.01 -20.41
C VAL A 105 -23.92 -3.46 -21.87
N THR A 106 -22.92 -3.26 -22.73
CA THR A 106 -22.98 -3.66 -24.13
C THR A 106 -23.02 -5.18 -24.29
N LEU A 107 -22.21 -5.93 -23.51
CA LEU A 107 -22.19 -7.40 -23.53
C LEU A 107 -23.47 -7.97 -22.92
N ILE A 108 -23.98 -7.38 -21.85
CA ILE A 108 -25.26 -7.79 -21.24
C ILE A 108 -26.40 -7.67 -22.25
N ILE A 109 -26.48 -6.57 -23.01
CA ILE A 109 -27.49 -6.40 -24.04
C ILE A 109 -27.38 -7.49 -25.12
N LEU A 110 -26.16 -7.83 -25.55
CA LEU A 110 -25.92 -8.88 -26.53
C LEU A 110 -26.28 -10.27 -26.01
N GLU A 111 -25.99 -10.58 -24.75
CA GLU A 111 -26.38 -11.85 -24.11
C GLU A 111 -27.90 -11.98 -23.98
N VAL A 112 -28.58 -10.93 -23.54
CA VAL A 112 -30.04 -10.91 -23.44
C VAL A 112 -30.67 -11.09 -24.83
N ALA A 113 -30.16 -10.38 -25.85
CA ALA A 113 -30.62 -10.54 -27.23
C ALA A 113 -30.40 -11.99 -27.73
N ALA A 114 -29.22 -12.57 -27.48
CA ALA A 114 -28.90 -13.93 -27.90
C ALA A 114 -29.78 -14.98 -27.19
N ILE A 115 -30.05 -14.82 -25.90
CA ILE A 115 -30.95 -15.69 -25.13
C ILE A 115 -32.39 -15.59 -25.66
N ILE A 116 -32.88 -14.39 -25.97
CA ILE A 116 -34.22 -14.19 -26.54
C ILE A 116 -34.30 -14.84 -27.93
N SER A 117 -33.32 -14.61 -28.82
CA SER A 117 -33.28 -15.22 -30.14
C SER A 117 -33.25 -16.75 -30.09
N LEU A 118 -32.45 -17.32 -29.17
CA LEU A 118 -32.37 -18.76 -28.97
C LEU A 118 -33.67 -19.32 -28.37
N GLY A 119 -34.26 -18.64 -27.40
CA GLY A 119 -35.54 -19.01 -26.78
C GLY A 119 -36.70 -19.01 -27.79
N LEU A 120 -36.76 -18.00 -28.67
CA LEU A 120 -37.75 -17.94 -29.75
C LEU A 120 -37.50 -19.03 -30.81
N SER A 121 -36.24 -19.39 -31.07
CA SER A 121 -35.93 -20.51 -31.98
C SER A 121 -36.39 -21.86 -31.46
N PHE A 122 -36.43 -22.08 -30.14
CA PHE A 122 -36.95 -23.31 -29.55
C PHE A 122 -38.47 -23.29 -29.31
N TYR A 123 -39.06 -22.09 -29.22
CA TYR A 123 -40.49 -21.91 -29.03
C TYR A 123 -41.21 -21.67 -30.36
N ASN A 124 -41.61 -22.76 -31.03
CA ASN A 124 -42.43 -22.68 -32.25
C ASN A 124 -43.93 -22.59 -31.89
N PRO A 125 -44.61 -21.43 -32.01
CA PRO A 125 -46.06 -21.41 -32.02
C PRO A 125 -46.59 -22.06 -33.32
N PRO A 126 -47.70 -22.80 -33.29
CA PRO A 126 -48.22 -23.53 -34.47
C PRO A 126 -48.72 -22.65 -35.64
N THR A 127 -48.65 -21.32 -35.53
CA THR A 127 -49.25 -20.39 -36.50
C THR A 127 -48.50 -19.05 -36.48
N ALA A 128 -47.54 -18.87 -37.36
CA ALA A 128 -47.04 -17.54 -37.71
C ALA A 128 -46.47 -17.57 -39.12
N ASP A 129 -47.22 -17.02 -40.07
CA ASP A 129 -46.70 -16.62 -41.37
C ASP A 129 -45.49 -15.70 -41.14
N ARG A 130 -44.35 -16.08 -41.72
CA ARG A 130 -43.06 -15.37 -41.62
C ARG A 130 -43.17 -13.98 -42.26
N GLN A 131 -43.53 -12.96 -41.49
CA GLN A 131 -43.26 -11.57 -41.87
C GLN A 131 -41.86 -11.19 -41.36
N SER A 132 -40.88 -11.45 -42.22
CA SER A 132 -39.50 -10.98 -42.16
C SER A 132 -39.43 -9.47 -41.90
N CYS A 133 -39.17 -9.08 -40.66
CA CYS A 133 -38.80 -7.72 -40.27
C CYS A 133 -37.35 -7.73 -39.78
N GLY A 134 -36.39 -7.81 -40.72
CA GLY A 134 -34.97 -7.83 -40.36
C GLY A 134 -33.99 -8.10 -41.50
N ASN A 135 -34.31 -7.78 -42.75
CA ASN A 135 -33.33 -7.91 -43.84
C ASN A 135 -32.37 -6.71 -43.84
N ALA A 136 -31.24 -6.84 -43.16
CA ALA A 136 -30.07 -6.01 -43.38
C ALA A 136 -28.81 -6.88 -43.57
N ALA A 137 -28.35 -6.91 -44.82
CA ALA A 137 -27.02 -7.31 -45.30
C ALA A 137 -26.69 -8.82 -45.38
N GLY A 138 -26.91 -9.40 -46.56
CA GLY A 138 -25.83 -10.13 -47.25
C GLY A 138 -25.96 -11.64 -47.46
N GLY A 139 -26.79 -12.06 -48.43
CA GLY A 139 -26.38 -13.03 -49.47
C GLY A 139 -26.46 -14.54 -49.19
N VAL A 140 -27.17 -15.19 -50.13
CA VAL A 140 -27.25 -16.62 -50.50
C VAL A 140 -28.27 -17.45 -49.70
N GLU A 141 -29.34 -17.77 -50.43
CA GLU A 141 -30.41 -18.71 -50.14
C GLU A 141 -29.83 -20.10 -49.82
N ASP A 142 -30.20 -20.69 -48.67
CA ASP A 142 -30.13 -22.13 -48.48
C ASP A 142 -31.32 -22.62 -47.64
N GLU A 143 -31.98 -23.65 -48.16
CA GLU A 143 -33.31 -24.14 -47.78
C GLU A 143 -33.29 -24.92 -46.45
N GLY A 144 -32.96 -24.23 -45.34
CA GLY A 144 -32.86 -24.81 -44.00
C GLY A 144 -33.51 -23.99 -42.88
N GLU A 145 -34.43 -23.06 -43.21
CA GLU A 145 -34.84 -21.96 -42.32
C GLU A 145 -35.57 -22.36 -41.01
N ALA A 146 -35.99 -23.61 -40.83
CA ALA A 146 -36.57 -24.08 -39.56
C ALA A 146 -35.54 -24.76 -38.65
N GLU A 147 -34.45 -25.31 -39.20
CA GLU A 147 -33.43 -26.02 -38.42
C GLU A 147 -32.19 -25.16 -38.11
N ALA A 148 -32.03 -24.01 -38.75
CA ALA A 148 -30.90 -23.10 -38.55
C ALA A 148 -31.15 -21.94 -37.57
N GLY A 149 -32.37 -21.75 -37.05
CA GLY A 149 -32.71 -20.60 -36.19
C GLY A 149 -31.90 -20.53 -34.88
N TRP A 150 -31.49 -21.68 -34.34
CA TRP A 150 -30.68 -21.74 -33.12
C TRP A 150 -29.22 -21.35 -33.39
N ILE A 151 -28.77 -21.45 -34.65
CA ILE A 151 -27.39 -21.17 -35.07
C ILE A 151 -27.10 -19.68 -34.92
N GLU A 152 -28.07 -18.80 -35.20
CA GLU A 152 -27.89 -17.35 -35.05
C GLU A 152 -27.65 -16.96 -33.58
N GLY A 153 -28.52 -17.40 -32.66
CA GLY A 153 -28.34 -17.16 -31.22
C GLY A 153 -27.07 -17.82 -30.67
N ALA A 154 -26.73 -19.02 -31.14
CA ALA A 154 -25.51 -19.71 -30.76
C ALA A 154 -24.24 -18.99 -31.26
N ALA A 155 -24.27 -18.41 -32.47
CA ALA A 155 -23.15 -17.64 -33.03
C ALA A 155 -22.90 -16.35 -32.24
N ILE A 156 -23.97 -15.66 -31.82
CA ILE A 156 -23.84 -14.46 -30.97
C ILE A 156 -23.28 -14.83 -29.59
N LEU A 157 -23.79 -15.89 -28.94
CA LEU A 157 -23.26 -16.36 -27.65
C LEU A 157 -21.78 -16.75 -27.76
N LEU A 158 -21.39 -17.49 -28.81
CA LEU A 158 -20.01 -17.88 -29.03
C LEU A 158 -19.11 -16.65 -29.23
N SER A 159 -19.57 -15.66 -29.98
CA SER A 159 -18.86 -14.40 -30.20
C SER A 159 -18.64 -13.64 -28.90
N VAL A 160 -19.67 -13.49 -28.06
CA VAL A 160 -19.58 -12.86 -26.74
C VAL A 160 -18.60 -13.59 -25.84
N VAL A 161 -18.68 -14.92 -25.75
CA VAL A 161 -17.75 -15.73 -24.96
C VAL A 161 -16.30 -15.52 -25.42
N CYS A 162 -16.05 -15.55 -26.73
CA CYS A 162 -14.72 -15.29 -27.28
C CYS A 162 -14.21 -13.88 -26.91
N VAL A 163 -15.04 -12.85 -27.05
CA VAL A 163 -14.67 -11.47 -26.69
C VAL A 163 -14.36 -11.35 -25.20
N VAL A 164 -15.20 -11.91 -24.33
CA VAL A 164 -14.99 -11.91 -22.87
C VAL A 164 -13.69 -12.61 -22.50
N LEU A 165 -13.40 -13.77 -23.10
CA LEU A 165 -12.15 -14.50 -22.85
C LEU A 165 -10.92 -13.71 -23.30
N VAL A 166 -10.96 -13.08 -24.48
CA VAL A 166 -9.86 -12.23 -24.98
C VAL A 166 -9.67 -11.01 -24.09
N THR A 167 -10.76 -10.34 -23.67
CA THR A 167 -10.71 -9.19 -22.76
C THR A 167 -10.14 -9.58 -21.41
N ALA A 168 -10.65 -10.64 -20.78
CA ALA A 168 -10.15 -11.12 -19.50
C ALA A 168 -8.69 -11.58 -19.57
N PHE A 169 -8.27 -12.20 -20.68
CA PHE A 169 -6.88 -12.58 -20.89
C PHE A 169 -5.96 -11.36 -21.05
N ASN A 170 -6.40 -10.35 -21.78
CA ASN A 170 -5.69 -9.09 -21.93
C ASN A 170 -5.53 -8.38 -20.59
N ASP A 171 -6.59 -8.29 -19.80
CA ASP A 171 -6.56 -7.62 -18.50
C ASP A 171 -5.74 -8.40 -17.47
N TRP A 172 -5.80 -9.73 -17.49
CA TRP A 172 -4.92 -10.57 -16.67
C TRP A 172 -3.44 -10.37 -17.03
N SER A 173 -3.15 -10.29 -18.33
CA SER A 173 -1.79 -10.04 -18.81
C SER A 173 -1.28 -8.65 -18.39
N LYS A 174 -2.12 -7.61 -18.50
CA LYS A 174 -1.82 -6.25 -18.01
C LYS A 174 -1.56 -6.27 -16.51
N GLU A 175 -2.45 -6.86 -15.71
CA GLU A 175 -2.31 -6.91 -14.25
C GLU A 175 -1.01 -7.61 -13.84
N LYS A 176 -0.66 -8.72 -14.50
CA LYS A 176 0.60 -9.42 -14.27
C LYS A 176 1.83 -8.56 -14.58
N GLN A 177 1.79 -7.80 -15.68
CA GLN A 177 2.87 -6.89 -16.06
C GLN A 177 3.02 -5.71 -15.09
N PHE A 178 1.92 -5.05 -14.73
CA PHE A 178 1.93 -3.97 -13.74
C PHE A 178 2.50 -4.43 -12.40
N ARG A 179 2.10 -5.62 -11.93
CA ARG A 179 2.64 -6.18 -10.68
C ARG A 179 4.13 -6.49 -10.78
N GLY A 180 4.59 -7.00 -11.92
CA GLY A 180 6.01 -7.25 -12.14
C GLY A 180 6.85 -5.98 -12.12
N LEU A 181 6.35 -4.90 -12.74
CA LEU A 181 7.01 -3.59 -12.72
C LEU A 181 7.02 -3.00 -11.31
N GLN A 182 5.86 -2.98 -10.64
CA GLN A 182 5.74 -2.44 -9.29
C GLN A 182 6.67 -3.17 -8.31
N SER A 183 6.68 -4.50 -8.35
CA SER A 183 7.56 -5.32 -7.51
C SER A 183 9.05 -5.07 -7.76
N ARG A 184 9.46 -4.76 -9.00
CA ARG A 184 10.86 -4.43 -9.30
C ARG A 184 11.22 -3.04 -8.79
N ILE A 185 10.37 -2.05 -9.03
CA ILE A 185 10.58 -0.67 -8.59
C ILE A 185 10.71 -0.63 -7.05
N GLU A 186 9.78 -1.26 -6.33
CA GLU A 186 9.80 -1.30 -4.87
C GLU A 186 11.04 -2.01 -4.30
N GLN A 187 11.56 -3.03 -4.98
CA GLN A 187 12.73 -3.79 -4.53
C GLN A 187 14.08 -3.13 -4.85
N GLU A 188 14.13 -2.25 -5.85
CA GLU A 188 15.34 -1.60 -6.32
C GLU A 188 15.58 -0.22 -5.69
N GLN A 189 14.54 0.42 -5.13
CA GLN A 189 14.69 1.69 -4.45
C GLN A 189 15.56 1.56 -3.20
N LYS A 190 16.64 2.34 -3.18
CA LYS A 190 17.59 2.45 -2.07
C LYS A 190 17.51 3.82 -1.43
N PHE A 191 17.76 3.85 -0.13
CA PHE A 191 17.80 5.06 0.66
C PHE A 191 19.13 5.16 1.42
N THR A 192 19.56 6.38 1.69
CA THR A 192 20.83 6.65 2.36
C THR A 192 20.63 6.68 3.88
N LEU A 193 21.30 5.78 4.59
CA LEU A 193 21.25 5.65 6.04
C LEU A 193 22.65 5.77 6.63
N VAL A 194 22.72 6.04 7.93
CA VAL A 194 23.94 5.94 8.73
C VAL A 194 23.85 4.70 9.60
N ARG A 195 24.79 3.76 9.42
CA ARG A 195 24.97 2.58 10.29
C ARG A 195 26.46 2.39 10.60
N GLY A 196 26.81 2.19 11.86
CA GLY A 196 28.19 2.03 12.33
C GLY A 196 29.09 3.23 12.01
N GLY A 197 28.51 4.44 12.01
CA GLY A 197 29.19 5.68 11.63
C GLY A 197 29.48 5.83 10.14
N GLN A 198 28.98 4.91 9.30
CA GLN A 198 29.18 4.95 7.85
C GLN A 198 27.88 5.23 7.12
N VAL A 199 27.98 6.06 6.07
CA VAL A 199 26.87 6.35 5.17
C VAL A 199 26.74 5.20 4.18
N ILE A 200 25.64 4.46 4.24
CA ILE A 200 25.37 3.28 3.41
C ILE A 200 24.04 3.42 2.67
N GLN A 201 23.93 2.77 1.52
CA GLN A 201 22.66 2.67 0.79
C GLN A 201 21.99 1.33 1.06
N VAL A 202 20.80 1.38 1.64
CA VAL A 202 20.01 0.21 2.04
C VAL A 202 18.69 0.23 1.27
N LYS A 203 18.13 -0.94 0.95
CA LYS A 203 16.82 -1.01 0.29
C LYS A 203 15.74 -0.45 1.22
N ILE A 204 14.72 0.21 0.67
CA ILE A 204 13.62 0.77 1.48
C ILE A 204 12.95 -0.31 2.35
N ALA A 205 12.77 -1.51 1.80
CA ALA A 205 12.20 -2.67 2.51
C ALA A 205 13.05 -3.19 3.69
N GLU A 206 14.32 -2.80 3.78
CA GLU A 206 15.26 -3.21 4.83
C GLU A 206 15.50 -2.13 5.90
N ILE A 207 14.84 -0.97 5.76
CA ILE A 207 14.82 0.08 6.78
C ILE A 207 14.07 -0.45 8.00
N VAL A 208 14.61 -0.18 9.19
CA VAL A 208 14.02 -0.58 10.48
C VAL A 208 13.93 0.60 11.44
N VAL A 209 13.06 0.48 12.43
CA VAL A 209 12.91 1.49 13.49
C VAL A 209 14.24 1.69 14.23
N GLY A 210 14.68 2.96 14.31
CA GLY A 210 15.95 3.35 14.92
C GLY A 210 17.08 3.56 13.91
N ASP A 211 16.87 3.32 12.62
CA ASP A 211 17.81 3.78 11.59
C ASP A 211 17.90 5.31 11.56
N ILE A 212 19.09 5.81 11.26
CA ILE A 212 19.34 7.24 11.06
C ILE A 212 19.39 7.49 9.56
N ALA A 213 18.41 8.23 9.05
CA ALA A 213 18.29 8.54 7.64
C ALA A 213 19.01 9.85 7.30
N GLN A 214 19.85 9.83 6.26
CA GLN A 214 20.43 11.05 5.70
C GLN A 214 19.62 11.46 4.48
N VAL A 215 18.81 12.51 4.64
CA VAL A 215 17.87 12.96 3.61
C VAL A 215 18.42 14.16 2.86
N LYS A 216 18.26 14.19 1.54
CA LYS A 216 18.67 15.26 0.63
C LYS A 216 17.45 15.90 -0.05
N TYR A 217 17.65 17.08 -0.63
CA TYR A 217 16.62 17.73 -1.43
C TYR A 217 16.24 16.86 -2.64
N GLY A 218 14.94 16.71 -2.86
CA GLY A 218 14.36 15.83 -3.89
C GLY A 218 14.14 14.39 -3.43
N ASP A 219 14.59 14.00 -2.24
CA ASP A 219 14.32 12.66 -1.71
C ASP A 219 12.85 12.56 -1.26
N LEU A 220 12.24 11.41 -1.55
CA LEU A 220 10.96 10.99 -1.02
C LEU A 220 11.20 10.22 0.28
N LEU A 221 10.55 10.63 1.36
CA LEU A 221 10.72 9.96 2.65
C LEU A 221 10.16 8.54 2.62
N PRO A 222 10.98 7.51 2.94
CA PRO A 222 10.59 6.10 2.82
C PRO A 222 9.85 5.56 4.05
N ALA A 223 9.85 6.32 5.15
CA ALA A 223 9.23 5.99 6.42
C ALA A 223 9.01 7.27 7.23
N ASP A 224 8.11 7.19 8.20
CA ASP A 224 7.89 8.22 9.21
C ASP A 224 9.13 8.39 10.11
N GLY A 225 9.38 9.60 10.58
CA GLY A 225 10.55 9.87 11.40
C GLY A 225 10.50 11.19 12.17
N VAL A 226 11.51 11.39 13.00
CA VAL A 226 11.71 12.61 13.79
C VAL A 226 13.01 13.26 13.33
N LEU A 227 12.96 14.55 13.06
CA LEU A 227 14.12 15.36 12.72
C LEU A 227 15.10 15.38 13.89
N ILE A 228 16.34 14.96 13.65
CA ILE A 228 17.43 15.02 14.64
C ILE A 228 18.25 16.29 14.45
N GLN A 229 18.57 16.61 13.19
CA GLN A 229 19.36 17.78 12.82
C GLN A 229 19.02 18.19 11.38
N GLY A 230 18.89 19.49 11.13
CA GLY A 230 18.65 20.03 9.79
C GLY A 230 18.61 21.56 9.79
N ASN A 231 18.85 22.15 8.61
CA ASN A 231 18.83 23.60 8.41
C ASN A 231 17.82 23.97 7.32
N ASP A 232 16.89 24.86 7.64
CA ASP A 232 15.83 25.37 6.75
C ASP A 232 15.15 24.27 5.91
N LEU A 233 14.74 23.19 6.61
CA LEU A 233 14.09 22.06 5.99
C LEU A 233 12.64 22.43 5.63
N LYS A 234 12.29 22.32 4.34
CA LYS A 234 10.92 22.42 3.87
C LYS A 234 10.49 21.11 3.25
N ILE A 235 9.25 20.74 3.54
CA ILE A 235 8.68 19.50 3.05
C ILE A 235 7.39 19.81 2.31
N ASP A 236 7.25 19.20 1.15
CA ASP A 236 6.02 19.16 0.40
C ASP A 236 5.21 17.94 0.86
N GLU A 237 4.13 18.22 1.59
CA GLU A 237 3.18 17.23 2.10
C GLU A 237 1.93 17.10 1.20
N SER A 238 1.95 17.68 -0.01
CA SER A 238 0.81 17.68 -0.93
C SER A 238 0.32 16.29 -1.31
N SER A 239 1.21 15.30 -1.34
CA SER A 239 0.86 13.91 -1.58
C SER A 239 0.03 13.29 -0.46
N LEU A 240 0.08 13.86 0.75
CA LEU A 240 -0.61 13.36 1.93
C LEU A 240 -1.83 14.21 2.31
N THR A 241 -1.70 15.55 2.29
CA THR A 241 -2.76 16.48 2.72
C THR A 241 -3.56 17.04 1.56
N GLY A 242 -3.03 16.99 0.34
CA GLY A 242 -3.59 17.69 -0.84
C GLY A 242 -3.31 19.19 -0.87
N GLU A 243 -2.67 19.74 0.17
CA GLU A 243 -2.27 21.14 0.23
C GLU A 243 -0.86 21.30 -0.36
N SER A 244 -0.69 22.18 -1.35
CA SER A 244 0.61 22.39 -2.03
C SER A 244 1.59 23.28 -1.26
N ASP A 245 1.25 23.63 -0.03
CA ASP A 245 2.06 24.55 0.78
C ASP A 245 3.23 23.82 1.43
N HIS A 246 4.40 24.45 1.31
CA HIS A 246 5.63 23.93 1.88
C HIS A 246 5.63 24.13 3.40
N VAL A 247 5.74 23.04 4.15
CA VAL A 247 5.78 23.06 5.61
C VAL A 247 7.23 23.15 6.07
N LYS A 248 7.56 24.19 6.84
CA LYS A 248 8.87 24.33 7.47
C LYS A 248 8.98 23.39 8.67
N LYS A 249 10.02 22.55 8.67
CA LYS A 249 10.33 21.63 9.76
C LYS A 249 11.57 22.10 10.51
N SER A 250 11.47 22.11 11.82
CA SER A 250 12.56 22.46 12.73
C SER A 250 12.34 21.82 14.08
N LEU A 251 13.42 21.60 14.83
CA LEU A 251 13.37 21.01 16.17
C LEU A 251 12.44 21.78 17.12
N ASP A 252 12.40 23.11 16.99
CA ASP A 252 11.63 24.00 17.87
C ASP A 252 10.19 24.26 17.41
N LYS A 253 9.80 23.81 16.22
CA LYS A 253 8.47 24.10 15.66
C LYS A 253 7.71 22.85 15.27
N ASP A 254 8.30 22.00 14.45
CA ASP A 254 7.69 20.75 13.99
C ASP A 254 8.80 19.78 13.55
N PRO A 255 9.18 18.83 14.43
CA PRO A 255 10.22 17.85 14.12
C PRO A 255 9.67 16.63 13.36
N MET A 256 8.37 16.55 13.10
CA MET A 256 7.75 15.33 12.57
C MET A 256 7.87 15.23 11.04
N LEU A 257 8.35 14.10 10.56
CA LEU A 257 8.57 13.78 9.15
C LEU A 257 7.67 12.61 8.76
N LEU A 258 6.98 12.72 7.63
CA LEU A 258 6.00 11.72 7.19
C LEU A 258 6.44 11.02 5.92
N SER A 259 6.20 9.72 5.87
CA SER A 259 6.42 8.89 4.71
C SER A 259 5.61 9.41 3.52
N GLY A 260 6.23 9.42 2.34
CA GLY A 260 5.61 9.92 1.11
C GLY A 260 5.67 11.44 0.94
N ALA A 261 6.16 12.19 1.93
CA ALA A 261 6.45 13.60 1.77
C ALA A 261 7.82 13.79 1.07
N SER A 262 7.96 14.87 0.29
CA SER A 262 9.18 15.14 -0.49
C SER A 262 9.92 16.36 0.04
N LEU A 263 11.25 16.30 0.06
CA LEU A 263 12.05 17.43 0.54
C LEU A 263 12.25 18.47 -0.55
N SER A 264 11.88 19.71 -0.25
CA SER A 264 12.10 20.87 -1.12
C SER A 264 13.05 21.87 -0.47
N SER A 265 13.87 22.52 -1.28
CA SER A 265 14.73 23.63 -0.83
C SER A 265 14.14 25.01 -1.14
N LYS A 266 13.06 25.09 -1.94
CA LYS A 266 12.50 26.37 -2.43
C LYS A 266 11.09 26.55 -1.91
#